data_AF-A0A9E6QVS1-F1
#
_entry.id   AF-A0A9E6QVS1-F1
#
_cell.length_a   1.000
_cell.length_b   1.000
_cell.length_c   1.000
_cell.angle_alpha   90.00
_cell.angle_beta   90.00
_cell.angle_gamma   90.00
#
_symmetry.space_group_name_H-M   'P 1'
#
loop_
_entity.id
_entity.type
_entity.pdbx_description
1 polymer ?
#
loop_
_entity_poly.entity_id
_entity_poly.type
_entity_poly.pdbx_seq_one_letter_code
_entity_poly.pdbx_strand_id
1 'polypeptide(L)'
;MGSIAIAQSLESIIPISAVSLLFPAGGRPAVSEIRELAQNCPSFSISFDPSDEGDAENAWVELLANGLTFDLTGLGSSPVGPVPRCEHLFGLQPDFRNRPLEAITLQPGPHLAAGSTMYPVVRCMALLAAELAALARIEAVAWHPARACSAADLFRRGVLGWIGGGAFPGLGLAALVSMSDGSLQSEGLATFTGQELLLPAEMCHDQAQAAKIALRVLNWLVEHGRVEEQFSFTGPGGETLLLEPVGNSGIVRLWRVAQ
;
A
#
# COMPACT_ATOMS: atom_id res chain seq x y z
N MET A 1 6.26 -44.42 9.22
CA MET A 1 6.88 -43.09 9.38
C MET A 1 6.37 -42.21 8.26
N GLY A 2 5.17 -41.64 8.46
CA GLY A 2 4.43 -40.92 7.43
C GLY A 2 4.50 -39.40 7.63
N SER A 3 4.78 -38.72 6.54
CA SER A 3 4.27 -37.39 6.14
C SER A 3 4.57 -36.19 7.05
N ILE A 4 5.72 -35.55 6.83
CA ILE A 4 5.91 -34.11 7.03
C ILE A 4 5.56 -33.44 5.69
N ALA A 5 4.27 -33.40 5.38
CA ALA A 5 3.73 -32.72 4.20
C ALA A 5 2.34 -32.15 4.52
N ILE A 6 2.23 -31.39 5.62
CA ILE A 6 1.01 -30.65 6.01
C ILE A 6 1.39 -29.32 6.69
N ALA A 7 2.43 -28.64 6.19
CA ALA A 7 2.78 -27.29 6.65
C ALA A 7 2.49 -26.20 5.59
N GLN A 8 1.82 -26.55 4.50
CA GLN A 8 1.45 -25.62 3.40
C GLN A 8 -0.04 -25.29 3.34
N SER A 9 -0.81 -25.59 4.37
CA SER A 9 -2.25 -25.33 4.37
C SER A 9 -2.66 -24.66 5.67
N LEU A 10 -3.10 -23.40 5.55
CA LEU A 10 -3.52 -22.45 6.59
C LEU A 10 -2.45 -21.42 7.00
N GLU A 11 -1.89 -20.71 6.02
CA GLU A 11 -1.59 -19.29 6.28
C GLU A 11 -2.94 -18.61 6.52
N SER A 12 -3.18 -18.22 7.76
CA SER A 12 -4.20 -17.25 8.10
C SER A 12 -4.07 -16.06 7.15
N ILE A 13 -5.13 -15.73 6.43
CA ILE A 13 -5.23 -14.57 5.54
C ILE A 13 -5.28 -13.30 6.41
N ILE A 14 -4.19 -13.00 7.08
CA ILE A 14 -3.92 -11.66 7.59
C ILE A 14 -3.25 -10.98 6.40
N PRO A 15 -3.85 -9.91 5.83
CA PRO A 15 -3.19 -9.18 4.76
C PRO A 15 -1.85 -8.68 5.31
N ILE A 16 -0.75 -9.22 4.78
CA ILE A 16 0.58 -8.76 5.13
C ILE A 16 0.67 -7.34 4.61
N SER A 17 0.65 -6.38 5.53
CA SER A 17 0.86 -4.97 5.21
C SER A 17 2.36 -4.82 4.89
N ALA A 18 2.68 -4.78 3.62
CA ALA A 18 4.05 -4.62 3.14
C ALA A 18 4.10 -3.73 1.90
N VAL A 19 5.28 -3.17 1.65
CA VAL A 19 5.58 -2.36 0.48
C VAL A 19 6.97 -2.71 -0.02
N SER A 20 7.11 -2.87 -1.32
CA SER A 20 8.42 -3.11 -1.94
C SER A 20 8.83 -1.95 -2.83
N LEU A 21 10.10 -1.60 -2.79
CA LEU A 21 10.72 -0.67 -3.73
C LEU A 21 11.43 -1.50 -4.80
N LEU A 22 11.13 -1.21 -6.05
CA LEU A 22 11.54 -2.00 -7.21
C LEU A 22 12.67 -1.30 -7.94
N PHE A 23 13.74 -2.05 -8.19
CA PHE A 23 14.97 -1.61 -8.83
C PHE A 23 15.22 -2.48 -10.08
N PRO A 24 15.98 -1.99 -11.08
CA PRO A 24 16.51 -2.88 -12.09
C PRO A 24 17.42 -3.93 -11.44
N ALA A 25 17.61 -5.06 -12.11
CA ALA A 25 18.54 -6.10 -11.65
C ALA A 25 19.94 -5.54 -11.30
N GLY A 26 20.47 -5.93 -10.14
CA GLY A 26 21.71 -5.38 -9.56
C GLY A 26 21.63 -3.94 -9.07
N GLY A 27 20.44 -3.33 -9.07
CA GLY A 27 20.22 -1.93 -8.69
C GLY A 27 19.80 -1.72 -7.24
N ARG A 28 19.62 -2.79 -6.45
CA ARG A 28 19.23 -2.69 -5.03
C ARG A 28 20.27 -1.90 -4.23
N PRO A 29 19.83 -1.02 -3.33
CA PRO A 29 20.72 -0.21 -2.51
C PRO A 29 21.46 -1.07 -1.47
N ALA A 30 22.69 -0.70 -1.17
CA ALA A 30 23.39 -1.21 0.02
C ALA A 30 22.87 -0.54 1.30
N VAL A 31 23.18 -1.12 2.47
CA VAL A 31 22.84 -0.53 3.78
C VAL A 31 23.44 0.87 3.95
N SER A 32 24.62 1.13 3.38
CA SER A 32 25.25 2.46 3.40
C SER A 32 24.42 3.54 2.70
N GLU A 33 23.73 3.20 1.60
CA GLU A 33 22.83 4.12 0.88
C GLU A 33 21.58 4.43 1.74
N ILE A 34 21.06 3.45 2.47
CA ILE A 34 19.95 3.67 3.43
C ILE A 34 20.39 4.59 4.57
N ARG A 35 21.61 4.38 5.09
CA ARG A 35 22.19 5.18 6.16
C ARG A 35 22.41 6.63 5.74
N GLU A 36 22.94 6.85 4.54
CA GLU A 36 23.09 8.19 3.96
C GLU A 36 21.73 8.89 3.80
N LEU A 37 20.71 8.19 3.32
CA LEU A 37 19.36 8.74 3.21
C LEU A 37 18.80 9.12 4.60
N ALA A 38 18.92 8.24 5.59
CA ALA A 38 18.43 8.48 6.95
C ALA A 38 19.12 9.70 7.61
N GLN A 39 20.42 9.90 7.37
CA GLN A 39 21.14 11.07 7.88
C GLN A 39 20.64 12.40 7.28
N ASN A 40 20.10 12.36 6.07
CA ASN A 40 19.60 13.53 5.36
C ASN A 40 18.07 13.67 5.40
N CYS A 41 17.35 12.74 6.06
CA CYS A 41 15.90 12.71 6.13
C CYS A 41 15.44 12.65 7.60
N PRO A 42 14.83 13.72 8.15
CA PRO A 42 14.42 13.73 9.56
C PRO A 42 13.20 12.84 9.86
N SER A 43 12.56 12.28 8.83
CA SER A 43 11.33 11.49 8.95
C SER A 43 11.56 10.08 9.54
N PHE A 44 12.81 9.57 9.51
CA PHE A 44 13.13 8.24 10.04
C PHE A 44 14.62 8.11 10.43
N SER A 45 14.94 7.04 11.18
CA SER A 45 16.31 6.66 11.51
C SER A 45 16.49 5.14 11.40
N ILE A 46 17.73 4.66 11.33
CA ILE A 46 18.04 3.24 11.53
C ILE A 46 18.15 2.99 13.04
N SER A 47 17.30 2.14 13.59
CA SER A 47 17.33 1.76 15.01
C SER A 47 18.18 0.51 15.28
N PHE A 48 18.31 -0.37 14.29
CA PHE A 48 19.15 -1.57 14.37
C PHE A 48 19.75 -1.93 13.00
N ASP A 49 21.03 -2.29 13.00
CA ASP A 49 21.78 -2.77 11.84
C ASP A 49 22.64 -3.98 12.26
N PRO A 50 22.25 -5.22 11.87
CA PRO A 50 23.00 -6.43 12.20
C PRO A 50 24.45 -6.45 11.68
N SER A 51 24.76 -5.65 10.65
CA SER A 51 26.12 -5.58 10.12
C SER A 51 27.10 -4.93 11.10
N ASP A 52 26.62 -4.09 12.02
CA ASP A 52 27.40 -3.54 13.13
C ASP A 52 27.82 -4.65 14.13
N GLU A 53 27.11 -5.78 14.15
CA GLU A 53 27.39 -6.96 14.99
C GLU A 53 28.15 -8.07 14.24
N GLY A 54 28.51 -7.84 12.98
CA GLY A 54 29.27 -8.80 12.15
C GLY A 54 28.42 -9.80 11.37
N ASP A 55 27.08 -9.68 11.38
CA ASP A 55 26.18 -10.47 10.51
C ASP A 55 25.95 -9.74 9.18
N ALA A 56 26.95 -9.83 8.29
CA ALA A 56 26.90 -9.20 6.97
C ALA A 56 26.11 -10.02 5.91
N GLU A 57 25.73 -11.27 6.22
CA GLU A 57 25.02 -12.14 5.28
C GLU A 57 23.51 -11.84 5.22
N ASN A 58 22.94 -11.39 6.33
CA ASN A 58 21.54 -10.97 6.43
C ASN A 58 21.41 -9.44 6.27
N ALA A 59 21.46 -8.92 5.05
CA ALA A 59 21.33 -7.49 4.79
C ALA A 59 19.87 -7.02 4.93
N TRP A 60 19.50 -6.77 6.18
CA TRP A 60 18.29 -6.07 6.58
C TRP A 60 18.64 -5.00 7.62
N VAL A 61 17.78 -4.01 7.80
CA VAL A 61 17.88 -3.02 8.87
C VAL A 61 16.52 -2.75 9.48
N GLU A 62 16.50 -2.40 10.76
CA GLU A 62 15.30 -1.88 11.41
C GLU A 62 15.26 -0.36 11.26
N LEU A 63 14.14 0.15 10.72
CA LEU A 63 13.85 1.57 10.58
C LEU A 63 12.88 2.00 11.67
N LEU A 64 13.16 3.13 12.32
CA LEU A 64 12.29 3.79 13.30
C LEU A 64 11.69 5.05 12.70
N ALA A 65 10.36 5.15 12.72
CA ALA A 65 9.65 6.38 12.35
C ALA A 65 8.38 6.53 13.21
N ASN A 66 8.13 7.74 13.72
CA ASN A 66 6.97 8.06 14.57
C ASN A 66 6.78 7.09 15.76
N GLY A 67 7.88 6.57 16.34
CA GLY A 67 7.84 5.62 17.45
C GLY A 67 7.46 4.18 17.06
N LEU A 68 7.40 3.86 15.76
CA LEU A 68 7.10 2.54 15.22
C LEU A 68 8.32 2.00 14.49
N THR A 69 8.61 0.70 14.63
CA THR A 69 9.73 0.08 13.89
C THR A 69 9.28 -0.88 12.78
N PHE A 70 10.05 -0.86 11.69
CA PHE A 70 9.78 -1.57 10.46
C PHE A 70 11.07 -2.24 9.97
N ASP A 71 10.94 -3.45 9.45
CA ASP A 71 12.06 -4.20 8.89
C ASP A 71 12.18 -3.88 7.40
N LEU A 72 13.34 -3.40 6.98
CA LEU A 72 13.71 -3.26 5.58
C LEU A 72 14.64 -4.40 5.19
N THR A 73 14.17 -5.28 4.31
CA THR A 73 14.86 -6.53 3.93
C THR A 73 15.24 -6.55 2.45
N GLY A 74 16.20 -7.43 2.12
CA GLY A 74 16.63 -7.64 0.74
C GLY A 74 17.64 -6.59 0.27
N LEU A 75 18.41 -5.97 1.17
CA LEU A 75 19.40 -4.97 0.81
C LEU A 75 20.66 -5.60 0.17
N GLY A 76 21.42 -4.78 -0.54
CA GLY A 76 22.75 -5.12 -1.06
C GLY A 76 22.80 -6.47 -1.80
N SER A 77 23.73 -7.32 -1.36
CA SER A 77 23.98 -8.64 -1.95
C SER A 77 23.18 -9.78 -1.32
N SER A 78 22.22 -9.50 -0.44
CA SER A 78 21.35 -10.56 0.08
C SER A 78 20.61 -11.26 -1.08
N PRO A 79 20.26 -12.55 -0.93
CA PRO A 79 19.54 -13.29 -1.95
C PRO A 79 18.36 -12.50 -2.50
N VAL A 80 18.20 -12.49 -3.83
CA VAL A 80 17.12 -11.77 -4.49
C VAL A 80 15.79 -12.40 -4.07
N GLY A 81 14.96 -11.61 -3.38
CA GLY A 81 13.60 -12.00 -3.04
C GLY A 81 12.66 -11.92 -4.25
N PRO A 82 11.46 -12.53 -4.16
CA PRO A 82 10.48 -12.44 -5.22
C PRO A 82 10.00 -10.99 -5.41
N VAL A 83 9.88 -10.57 -6.67
CA VAL A 83 9.22 -9.31 -7.01
C VAL A 83 7.71 -9.49 -6.82
N PRO A 84 7.03 -8.61 -6.06
CA PRO A 84 5.60 -8.71 -5.86
C PRO A 84 4.84 -8.56 -7.18
N ARG A 85 3.78 -9.33 -7.34
CA ARG A 85 2.91 -9.26 -8.52
C ARG A 85 1.99 -8.03 -8.40
N CYS A 86 2.15 -7.08 -9.31
CA CYS A 86 1.29 -5.91 -9.44
C CYS A 86 0.25 -6.09 -10.56
N GLU A 87 -1.04 -6.04 -10.22
CA GLU A 87 -2.11 -6.01 -11.22
C GLU A 87 -2.34 -4.61 -11.75
N HIS A 88 -2.22 -3.60 -10.88
CA HIS A 88 -2.54 -2.22 -11.20
C HIS A 88 -1.26 -1.41 -11.35
N LEU A 89 -1.09 -0.71 -12.46
CA LEU A 89 0.12 0.05 -12.78
C LEU A 89 -0.22 1.52 -12.97
N PHE A 90 0.51 2.41 -12.29
CA PHE A 90 0.24 3.86 -12.31
C PHE A 90 1.50 4.66 -12.63
N GLY A 91 1.45 5.48 -13.67
CA GLY A 91 2.58 6.32 -14.10
C GLY A 91 3.79 5.54 -14.63
N LEU A 92 3.67 4.23 -14.84
CA LEU A 92 4.74 3.37 -15.31
C LEU A 92 4.71 3.22 -16.83
N GLN A 93 5.88 2.91 -17.41
CA GLN A 93 6.01 2.65 -18.83
C GLN A 93 5.33 1.33 -19.22
N PRO A 94 4.81 1.19 -20.46
CA PRO A 94 4.09 -0.02 -20.90
C PRO A 94 4.93 -1.31 -20.83
N ASP A 95 6.26 -1.21 -20.96
CA ASP A 95 7.19 -2.34 -20.95
C ASP A 95 7.63 -2.76 -19.53
N PHE A 96 7.20 -2.03 -18.49
CA PHE A 96 7.64 -2.24 -17.10
C PHE A 96 7.56 -3.70 -16.64
N ARG A 97 6.46 -4.39 -16.99
CA ARG A 97 6.23 -5.81 -16.61
C ARG A 97 7.27 -6.78 -17.19
N ASN A 98 7.94 -6.41 -18.28
CA ASN A 98 8.89 -7.27 -18.98
C ASN A 98 10.32 -7.04 -18.51
N ARG A 99 10.55 -6.08 -17.60
CA ARG A 99 11.89 -5.74 -17.11
C ARG A 99 12.34 -6.70 -16.01
N PRO A 100 13.63 -7.06 -15.96
CA PRO A 100 14.18 -7.79 -14.83
C PRO A 100 14.29 -6.84 -13.64
N LEU A 101 13.46 -7.08 -12.62
CA LEU A 101 13.38 -6.27 -11.42
C LEU A 101 13.89 -7.03 -10.20
N GLU A 102 14.37 -6.29 -9.22
CA GLU A 102 14.69 -6.75 -7.87
C GLU A 102 13.96 -5.87 -6.86
N ALA A 103 13.65 -6.44 -5.70
CA ALA A 103 12.89 -5.76 -4.66
C ALA A 103 13.67 -5.67 -3.35
N ILE A 104 13.53 -4.54 -2.67
CA ILE A 104 13.68 -4.46 -1.22
C ILE A 104 12.29 -4.32 -0.62
N THR A 105 12.05 -4.91 0.55
CA THR A 105 10.70 -4.95 1.14
C THR A 105 10.72 -4.38 2.55
N LEU A 106 9.81 -3.42 2.77
CA LEU A 106 9.52 -2.84 4.05
C LEU A 106 8.24 -3.47 4.61
N GLN A 107 8.29 -3.88 5.87
CA GLN A 107 7.16 -4.46 6.60
C GLN A 107 7.16 -4.01 8.07
N PRO A 108 6.01 -3.95 8.75
CA PRO A 108 5.97 -3.73 10.20
C PRO A 108 6.81 -4.78 10.92
N GLY A 109 7.59 -4.38 11.91
CA GLY A 109 8.39 -5.31 12.70
C GLY A 109 7.52 -6.32 13.46
N PRO A 110 8.08 -7.44 13.98
CA PRO A 110 7.30 -8.53 14.58
C PRO A 110 6.36 -8.12 15.72
N HIS A 111 6.76 -7.10 16.48
CA HIS A 111 5.98 -6.54 17.59
C HIS A 111 4.74 -5.74 17.12
N LEU A 112 4.70 -5.30 15.85
CA LEU A 112 3.54 -4.65 15.23
C LEU A 112 2.63 -5.64 14.50
N ALA A 113 2.96 -6.94 14.42
CA ALA A 113 2.24 -7.91 13.62
C ALA A 113 0.72 -7.93 13.92
N ALA A 114 0.35 -7.91 15.21
CA ALA A 114 -1.04 -7.91 15.67
C ALA A 114 -1.81 -6.61 15.32
N GLY A 115 -1.10 -5.54 14.99
CA GLY A 115 -1.65 -4.22 14.65
C GLY A 115 -1.17 -3.70 13.29
N SER A 116 -0.74 -4.59 12.40
CA SER A 116 -0.13 -4.25 11.10
C SER A 116 -1.07 -3.48 10.16
N THR A 117 -2.37 -3.57 10.40
CA THR A 117 -3.45 -2.86 9.68
C THR A 117 -3.99 -1.65 10.45
N MET A 118 -3.41 -1.29 11.60
CA MET A 118 -3.81 -0.07 12.30
C MET A 118 -3.42 1.14 11.46
N TYR A 119 -4.34 2.09 11.33
CA TYR A 119 -4.14 3.30 10.52
C TYR A 119 -2.78 4.00 10.77
N PRO A 120 -2.33 4.23 12.02
CA PRO A 120 -1.00 4.82 12.28
C PRO A 120 0.16 4.01 11.71
N VAL A 121 0.09 2.67 11.76
CA VAL A 121 1.13 1.77 11.24
C VAL A 121 1.20 1.84 9.73
N VAL A 122 0.05 1.70 9.07
CA VAL A 122 -0.04 1.72 7.60
C VAL A 122 0.36 3.09 7.05
N ARG A 123 -0.10 4.18 7.70
CA ARG A 123 0.27 5.55 7.34
C ARG A 123 1.77 5.80 7.50
N CYS A 124 2.39 5.29 8.58
CA CYS A 124 3.83 5.41 8.79
C CYS A 124 4.63 4.58 7.77
N MET A 125 4.17 3.38 7.43
CA MET A 125 4.78 2.55 6.38
C MET A 125 4.73 3.24 5.01
N ALA A 126 3.60 3.88 4.67
CA ALA A 126 3.48 4.68 3.44
C ALA A 126 4.47 5.86 3.45
N LEU A 127 4.59 6.60 4.56
CA LEU A 127 5.58 7.66 4.72
C LEU A 127 7.01 7.14 4.50
N LEU A 128 7.40 6.07 5.17
CA LEU A 128 8.72 5.46 5.01
C LEU A 128 8.99 5.05 3.56
N ALA A 129 8.03 4.39 2.90
CA ALA A 129 8.17 4.04 1.49
C ALA A 129 8.32 5.28 0.59
N ALA A 130 7.64 6.39 0.91
CA ALA A 130 7.76 7.63 0.17
C ALA A 130 9.13 8.30 0.36
N GLU A 131 9.71 8.23 1.56
CA GLU A 131 11.06 8.73 1.81
C GLU A 131 12.12 7.84 1.12
N LEU A 132 11.98 6.52 1.23
CA LEU A 132 12.83 5.54 0.55
C LEU A 132 12.71 5.64 -0.98
N ALA A 133 11.58 6.11 -1.52
CA ALA A 133 11.42 6.37 -2.95
C ALA A 133 12.28 7.55 -3.47
N ALA A 134 13.04 8.23 -2.61
CA ALA A 134 14.08 9.17 -3.00
C ALA A 134 15.43 8.51 -3.36
N LEU A 135 15.58 7.20 -3.10
CA LEU A 135 16.78 6.46 -3.46
C LEU A 135 17.05 6.50 -4.98
N ALA A 136 18.32 6.47 -5.35
CA ALA A 136 18.71 6.37 -6.74
C ALA A 136 18.27 5.02 -7.34
N ARG A 137 18.02 5.00 -8.65
CA ARG A 137 17.72 3.78 -9.45
C ARG A 137 16.40 3.08 -9.11
N ILE A 138 15.57 3.63 -8.24
CA ILE A 138 14.22 3.11 -8.05
C ILE A 138 13.38 3.31 -9.33
N GLU A 139 12.68 2.27 -9.76
CA GLU A 139 11.73 2.34 -10.87
C GLU A 139 10.29 2.51 -10.38
N ALA A 140 9.92 1.78 -9.33
CA ALA A 140 8.54 1.75 -8.85
C ALA A 140 8.43 1.43 -7.36
N VAL A 141 7.27 1.75 -6.79
CA VAL A 141 6.85 1.32 -5.46
C VAL A 141 5.65 0.40 -5.63
N ALA A 142 5.78 -0.84 -5.14
CA ALA A 142 4.73 -1.84 -5.08
C ALA A 142 4.06 -1.80 -3.72
N TRP A 143 2.83 -1.31 -3.65
CA TRP A 143 1.99 -1.33 -2.47
C TRP A 143 1.18 -2.64 -2.45
N HIS A 144 1.57 -3.57 -1.58
CA HIS A 144 1.03 -4.95 -1.62
C HIS A 144 -0.47 -5.01 -1.33
N PRO A 145 -1.03 -4.26 -0.35
CA PRO A 145 -2.45 -4.32 -0.05
C PRO A 145 -3.37 -4.03 -1.25
N ALA A 146 -2.94 -3.13 -2.12
CA ALA A 146 -3.68 -2.75 -3.31
C ALA A 146 -3.24 -3.53 -4.56
N ARG A 147 -2.24 -4.42 -4.46
CA ARG A 147 -1.58 -5.07 -5.61
C ARG A 147 -1.20 -4.08 -6.70
N ALA A 148 -0.78 -2.88 -6.28
CA ALA A 148 -0.55 -1.73 -7.14
C ALA A 148 0.93 -1.39 -7.19
N CYS A 149 1.45 -1.13 -8.39
CA CYS A 149 2.76 -0.55 -8.61
C CYS A 149 2.60 0.88 -9.14
N SER A 150 3.27 1.83 -8.50
CA SER A 150 3.31 3.22 -8.94
C SER A 150 4.72 3.63 -9.32
N ALA A 151 4.87 4.49 -10.32
CA ALA A 151 6.14 5.20 -10.54
C ALA A 151 6.59 5.89 -9.25
N ALA A 152 7.89 5.80 -8.95
CA ALA A 152 8.42 6.23 -7.65
C ALA A 152 8.12 7.70 -7.34
N ASP A 153 8.24 8.60 -8.32
CA ASP A 153 7.95 10.03 -8.16
C ASP A 153 6.46 10.31 -7.91
N LEU A 154 5.58 9.56 -8.59
CA LEU A 154 4.13 9.66 -8.44
C LEU A 154 3.72 9.20 -7.04
N PHE A 155 4.20 8.04 -6.61
CA PHE A 155 3.96 7.50 -5.27
C PHE A 155 4.43 8.48 -4.20
N ARG A 156 5.69 8.92 -4.30
CA ARG A 156 6.31 9.83 -3.33
C ARG A 156 5.54 11.13 -3.20
N ARG A 157 5.21 11.79 -4.31
CA ARG A 157 4.43 13.05 -4.29
C ARG A 157 3.05 12.85 -3.69
N GLY A 158 2.35 11.79 -4.08
CA GLY A 158 1.00 11.50 -3.57
C GLY A 158 0.99 11.26 -2.07
N VAL A 159 1.90 10.41 -1.57
CA VAL A 159 1.98 10.10 -0.15
C VAL A 159 2.46 11.31 0.67
N LEU A 160 3.54 11.98 0.28
CA LEU A 160 4.02 13.14 1.05
C LEU A 160 2.99 14.29 1.05
N GLY A 161 2.27 14.50 -0.05
CA GLY A 161 1.16 15.44 -0.10
C GLY A 161 0.05 15.09 0.90
N TRP A 162 -0.33 13.81 0.97
CA TRP A 162 -1.31 13.32 1.95
C TRP A 162 -0.83 13.43 3.40
N ILE A 163 0.43 13.05 3.68
CA ILE A 163 1.02 13.21 5.00
C ILE A 163 1.02 14.68 5.43
N GLY A 164 1.22 15.61 4.48
CA GLY A 164 1.11 17.06 4.67
C GLY A 164 -0.31 17.61 4.79
N GLY A 165 -1.35 16.76 4.85
CA GLY A 165 -2.75 17.17 5.00
C GLY A 165 -3.52 17.31 3.68
N GLY A 166 -2.93 16.91 2.56
CA GLY A 166 -3.60 16.81 1.27
C GLY A 166 -4.50 15.56 1.17
N ALA A 167 -5.06 15.33 -0.02
CA ALA A 167 -5.95 14.21 -0.28
C ALA A 167 -5.20 12.85 -0.30
N PHE A 168 -5.90 11.80 0.14
CA PHE A 168 -5.44 10.42 0.11
C PHE A 168 -5.10 9.96 -1.33
N PRO A 169 -3.92 9.32 -1.56
CA PRO A 169 -3.48 8.92 -2.90
C PRO A 169 -4.11 7.60 -3.34
N GLY A 170 -5.42 7.63 -3.59
CA GLY A 170 -6.25 6.44 -3.86
C GLY A 170 -5.69 5.50 -4.93
N LEU A 171 -5.23 6.02 -6.07
CA LEU A 171 -4.73 5.17 -7.17
C LEU A 171 -3.53 4.30 -6.76
N GLY A 172 -2.70 4.71 -5.80
CA GLY A 172 -1.53 3.92 -5.36
C GLY A 172 -1.76 3.07 -4.11
N LEU A 173 -2.66 3.51 -3.20
CA LEU A 173 -2.87 2.87 -1.90
C LEU A 173 -4.20 2.11 -1.76
N ALA A 174 -5.18 2.39 -2.64
CA ALA A 174 -6.49 1.73 -2.69
C ALA A 174 -7.01 1.71 -4.15
N ALA A 175 -6.46 0.83 -4.97
CA ALA A 175 -6.72 0.79 -6.41
C ALA A 175 -8.23 0.62 -6.70
N LEU A 176 -8.72 1.23 -7.78
CA LEU A 176 -10.11 1.08 -8.23
C LEU A 176 -10.17 0.10 -9.41
N VAL A 177 -10.89 -1.00 -9.23
CA VAL A 177 -10.92 -2.15 -10.13
C VAL A 177 -12.31 -2.29 -10.75
N SER A 178 -12.38 -2.27 -12.08
CA SER A 178 -13.61 -2.61 -12.79
C SER A 178 -13.83 -4.11 -12.77
N MET A 179 -14.98 -4.52 -12.25
CA MET A 179 -15.40 -5.91 -12.15
C MET A 179 -16.09 -6.36 -13.44
N SER A 180 -16.19 -7.67 -13.65
CA SER A 180 -16.81 -8.25 -14.86
C SER A 180 -18.30 -7.93 -15.01
N ASP A 181 -18.99 -7.62 -13.92
CA ASP A 181 -20.40 -7.21 -13.90
C ASP A 181 -20.60 -5.71 -14.16
N GLY A 182 -19.52 -4.95 -14.40
CA GLY A 182 -19.54 -3.51 -14.62
C GLY A 182 -19.51 -2.67 -13.34
N SER A 183 -19.47 -3.29 -12.16
CA SER A 183 -19.23 -2.58 -10.90
C SER A 183 -17.77 -2.11 -10.78
N LEU A 184 -17.53 -1.18 -9.86
CA LEU A 184 -16.20 -0.69 -9.51
C LEU A 184 -15.95 -0.97 -8.03
N GLN A 185 -14.86 -1.66 -7.71
CA GLN A 185 -14.51 -2.00 -6.33
C GLN A 185 -13.11 -1.49 -5.99
N SER A 186 -12.88 -1.06 -4.75
CA SER A 186 -11.52 -0.81 -4.27
C SER A 186 -10.79 -2.11 -3.93
N GLU A 187 -9.46 -2.06 -4.03
CA GLU A 187 -8.54 -3.08 -3.56
C GLU A 187 -7.47 -2.40 -2.70
N GLY A 188 -7.37 -2.77 -1.42
CA GLY A 188 -6.40 -2.24 -0.46
C GLY A 188 -6.95 -1.18 0.48
N LEU A 189 -8.19 -0.70 0.28
CA LEU A 189 -8.82 0.24 1.22
C LEU A 189 -9.05 -0.40 2.59
N ALA A 190 -9.32 -1.71 2.61
CA ALA A 190 -9.59 -2.43 3.85
C ALA A 190 -8.39 -2.42 4.81
N THR A 191 -7.17 -2.21 4.31
CA THR A 191 -5.98 -2.05 5.16
C THR A 191 -6.01 -0.75 5.96
N PHE A 192 -6.76 0.27 5.52
CA PHE A 192 -6.91 1.54 6.23
C PHE A 192 -8.19 1.59 7.09
N THR A 193 -9.27 0.95 6.63
CA THR A 193 -10.63 1.16 7.18
C THR A 193 -11.30 -0.12 7.66
N GLY A 194 -10.73 -1.29 7.34
CA GLY A 194 -11.39 -2.59 7.52
C GLY A 194 -12.51 -2.87 6.51
N GLN A 195 -12.71 -2.01 5.50
CA GLN A 195 -13.71 -2.19 4.44
C GLN A 195 -13.16 -1.84 3.05
N GLU A 196 -13.59 -2.58 2.02
CA GLU A 196 -13.48 -2.14 0.63
C GLU A 196 -14.74 -1.38 0.20
N LEU A 197 -14.57 -0.40 -0.67
CA LEU A 197 -15.63 0.38 -1.29
C LEU A 197 -16.14 -0.35 -2.53
N LEU A 198 -17.46 -0.47 -2.67
CA LEU A 198 -18.12 -1.01 -3.86
C LEU A 198 -19.11 0.01 -4.45
N LEU A 199 -18.92 0.33 -5.73
CA LEU A 199 -19.87 1.07 -6.56
C LEU A 199 -20.57 0.08 -7.49
N PRO A 200 -21.89 -0.12 -7.37
CA PRO A 200 -22.66 -0.97 -8.27
C PRO A 200 -22.59 -0.51 -9.74
N ALA A 201 -22.88 -1.43 -10.66
CA ALA A 201 -22.79 -1.19 -12.10
C ALA A 201 -23.67 -0.01 -12.57
N GLU A 202 -24.83 0.20 -11.95
CA GLU A 202 -25.74 1.33 -12.22
C GLU A 202 -25.12 2.71 -11.92
N MET A 203 -24.09 2.77 -11.07
CA MET A 203 -23.33 4.00 -10.84
C MET A 203 -22.19 4.20 -11.84
N CYS A 204 -21.81 3.15 -12.57
CA CYS A 204 -20.59 3.07 -13.35
C CYS A 204 -20.81 3.26 -14.86
N HIS A 205 -21.99 3.73 -15.29
CA HIS A 205 -22.27 4.06 -16.69
C HIS A 205 -21.26 5.07 -17.28
N ASP A 206 -20.86 6.06 -16.48
CA ASP A 206 -19.71 6.93 -16.76
C ASP A 206 -18.57 6.54 -15.80
N GLN A 207 -17.61 5.76 -16.31
CA GLN A 207 -16.49 5.27 -15.51
C GLN A 207 -15.60 6.39 -14.97
N ALA A 208 -15.42 7.47 -15.73
CA ALA A 208 -14.57 8.59 -15.31
C ALA A 208 -15.23 9.35 -14.15
N GLN A 209 -16.54 9.57 -14.23
CA GLN A 209 -17.29 10.19 -13.14
C GLN A 209 -17.38 9.27 -11.91
N ALA A 210 -17.63 7.97 -12.11
CA ALA A 210 -17.64 6.99 -11.03
C ALA A 210 -16.31 6.94 -10.29
N ALA A 211 -15.18 6.93 -11.02
CA ALA A 211 -13.85 6.95 -10.42
C ALA A 211 -13.59 8.24 -9.61
N LYS A 212 -14.02 9.42 -10.09
CA LYS A 212 -13.90 10.67 -9.33
C LYS A 212 -14.71 10.64 -8.03
N ILE A 213 -15.93 10.11 -8.09
CA ILE A 213 -16.78 9.94 -6.90
C ILE A 213 -16.09 8.97 -5.93
N ALA A 214 -15.65 7.81 -6.42
CA ALA A 214 -14.96 6.82 -5.62
C ALA A 214 -13.72 7.40 -4.94
N LEU A 215 -12.84 8.11 -5.65
CA LEU A 215 -11.65 8.75 -5.06
C LEU A 215 -11.98 9.73 -3.93
N ARG A 216 -13.05 10.54 -4.08
CA ARG A 216 -13.53 11.43 -3.01
C ARG A 216 -14.02 10.65 -1.79
N VAL A 217 -14.76 9.57 -2.02
CA VAL A 217 -15.27 8.69 -0.97
C VAL A 217 -14.13 7.95 -0.27
N LEU A 218 -13.13 7.47 -1.01
CA LEU A 218 -11.92 6.85 -0.44
C LEU A 218 -11.22 7.81 0.52
N ASN A 219 -11.02 9.08 0.12
CA ASN A 219 -10.43 10.09 1.01
C ASN A 219 -11.22 10.22 2.32
N TRP A 220 -12.54 10.37 2.21
CA TRP A 220 -13.40 10.50 3.39
C TRP A 220 -13.36 9.25 4.28
N LEU A 221 -13.41 8.05 3.69
CA LEU A 221 -13.34 6.78 4.41
C LEU A 221 -12.01 6.61 5.16
N VAL A 222 -10.90 7.04 4.58
CA VAL A 222 -9.60 6.98 5.26
C VAL A 222 -9.52 7.95 6.44
N GLU A 223 -10.19 9.10 6.35
CA GLU A 223 -10.25 10.09 7.45
C GLU A 223 -11.20 9.66 8.59
N HIS A 224 -12.31 8.99 8.27
CA HIS A 224 -13.38 8.68 9.22
C HIS A 224 -13.38 7.21 9.68
N GLY A 225 -12.64 6.36 8.98
CA GLY A 225 -12.52 4.94 9.25
C GLY A 225 -13.72 4.12 8.77
N ARG A 226 -13.97 3.02 9.48
CA ARG A 226 -15.03 2.05 9.16
C ARG A 226 -16.41 2.69 9.24
N VAL A 227 -17.26 2.37 8.27
CA VAL A 227 -18.68 2.73 8.30
C VAL A 227 -19.45 1.61 8.99
N GLU A 228 -20.04 1.91 10.15
CA GLU A 228 -20.86 0.96 10.92
C GLU A 228 -22.36 1.15 10.70
N GLU A 229 -22.77 2.36 10.31
CA GLU A 229 -24.16 2.73 10.04
C GLU A 229 -24.25 3.49 8.72
N GLN A 230 -25.45 3.53 8.14
CA GLN A 230 -25.68 4.24 6.88
C GLN A 230 -25.31 5.73 7.01
N PHE A 231 -24.55 6.24 6.04
CA PHE A 231 -24.12 7.65 6.02
C PHE A 231 -24.47 8.30 4.68
N SER A 232 -24.84 9.59 4.71
CA SER A 232 -25.21 10.38 3.53
C SER A 232 -24.18 11.44 3.15
N PHE A 233 -23.91 11.56 1.84
CA PHE A 233 -22.99 12.54 1.26
C PHE A 233 -23.68 13.32 0.16
N THR A 234 -23.25 14.55 -0.04
CA THR A 234 -23.57 15.31 -1.25
C THR A 234 -22.54 15.00 -2.34
N GLY A 235 -23.01 14.38 -3.42
CA GLY A 235 -22.24 14.08 -4.61
C GLY A 235 -21.82 15.34 -5.39
N PRO A 236 -20.92 15.20 -6.39
CA PRO A 236 -20.42 16.33 -7.16
C PRO A 236 -21.50 17.11 -7.93
N GLY A 237 -22.60 16.46 -8.30
CA GLY A 237 -23.73 17.07 -8.99
C GLY A 237 -24.84 17.57 -8.04
N GLY A 238 -24.60 17.57 -6.73
CA GLY A 238 -25.60 17.89 -5.72
C GLY A 238 -26.55 16.72 -5.37
N GLU A 239 -26.33 15.55 -5.95
CA GLU A 239 -27.12 14.36 -5.67
C GLU A 239 -26.82 13.79 -4.27
N THR A 240 -27.80 13.11 -3.68
CA THR A 240 -27.58 12.40 -2.41
C THR A 240 -26.99 11.03 -2.68
N LEU A 241 -25.79 10.80 -2.17
CA LEU A 241 -25.12 9.51 -2.13
C LEU A 241 -25.28 8.90 -0.73
N LEU A 242 -25.37 7.58 -0.65
CA LEU A 242 -25.39 6.83 0.60
C LEU A 242 -24.30 5.77 0.60
N LEU A 243 -23.67 5.58 1.75
CA LEU A 243 -22.72 4.52 2.04
C LEU A 243 -23.41 3.62 3.04
N GLU A 244 -23.46 2.34 2.71
CA GLU A 244 -24.09 1.34 3.54
C GLU A 244 -23.14 0.16 3.74
N PRO A 245 -22.86 -0.25 4.99
CA PRO A 245 -22.10 -1.46 5.24
C PRO A 245 -22.90 -2.69 4.81
N VAL A 246 -22.27 -3.58 4.04
CA VAL A 246 -22.91 -4.80 3.56
C VAL A 246 -22.70 -5.92 4.59
N GLY A 247 -23.52 -5.91 5.65
CA GLY A 247 -23.42 -6.88 6.75
C GLY A 247 -21.97 -7.05 7.26
N ASN A 248 -21.55 -8.29 7.52
CA ASN A 248 -20.20 -8.61 8.01
C ASN A 248 -19.17 -8.89 6.89
N SER A 249 -19.40 -8.40 5.67
CA SER A 249 -18.57 -8.74 4.50
C SER A 249 -17.25 -7.96 4.39
N GLY A 250 -17.06 -6.90 5.20
CA GLY A 250 -15.96 -5.96 4.99
C GLY A 250 -16.14 -5.14 3.71
N ILE A 251 -17.37 -4.98 3.22
CA ILE A 251 -17.70 -4.10 2.11
C ILE A 251 -18.56 -2.94 2.60
N VAL A 252 -18.27 -1.73 2.13
CA VAL A 252 -19.17 -0.58 2.18
C VAL A 252 -19.62 -0.26 0.76
N ARG A 253 -20.94 -0.26 0.53
CA ARG A 253 -21.52 -0.02 -0.78
C ARG A 253 -21.95 1.43 -0.91
N LEU A 254 -21.58 2.07 -2.02
CA LEU A 254 -22.05 3.39 -2.41
C LEU A 254 -23.24 3.27 -3.36
N TRP A 255 -24.31 4.02 -3.14
CA TRP A 255 -25.41 4.14 -4.11
C TRP A 255 -26.05 5.54 -4.10
N ARG A 256 -26.82 5.83 -5.15
CA ARG A 256 -27.63 7.05 -5.26
C ARG A 256 -29.01 6.83 -4.66
N VAL A 257 -29.53 7.82 -3.95
CA VAL A 257 -30.96 7.87 -3.60
C VAL A 257 -31.72 8.31 -4.84
N ALA A 258 -32.68 7.51 -5.30
CA ALA A 258 -33.62 7.96 -6.33
C ALA A 258 -34.43 9.14 -5.78
N GLN A 259 -34.43 10.26 -6.49
CA GLN A 259 -35.32 11.40 -6.22
C GLN A 259 -36.73 11.11 -6.70
#